data_AF-A0A183V5T8-F1
#
_entry.id   AF-A0A183V5T8-F1
#
_cell.length_a   1.000
_cell.length_b   1.000
_cell.length_c   1.000
_cell.angle_alpha   90.00
_cell.angle_beta   90.00
_cell.angle_gamma   90.00
#
_symmetry.space_group_name_H-M   'P 1'
#
loop_
_entity.id
_entity.type
_entity.pdbx_description
1 polymer ?
#
loop_
_entity_poly.entity_id
_entity_poly.type
_entity_poly.pdbx_seq_one_letter_code
_entity_poly.pdbx_strand_id
1 'polypeptide(L)'
;MPFRIVRLIVIATYLIVDVCSAIYRRVQSNECDRVSYTAHIAGAVTGLLMGIVLLYNLKVLKWERALMIACMTVYVIIFIFVTMMAVFVEPFSRPIWDSSRCVHDADADLY
;
A
#
# COMPACT_ATOMS: atom_id res chain seq x y z
N MET A 1 -2.25 -0.32 -28.11
CA MET A 1 -1.92 -1.26 -27.00
C MET A 1 -2.75 -2.53 -27.17
N PRO A 2 -2.14 -3.64 -27.62
CA PRO A 2 -2.86 -4.88 -27.96
C PRO A 2 -3.41 -5.65 -26.74
N PHE A 3 -2.89 -5.41 -25.53
CA PHE A 3 -3.19 -6.24 -24.33
C PHE A 3 -4.04 -5.52 -23.25
N ARG A 4 -5.06 -4.77 -23.66
CA ARG A 4 -5.92 -4.02 -22.71
C ARG A 4 -6.67 -4.93 -21.73
N ILE A 5 -7.18 -6.04 -22.22
CA ILE A 5 -7.94 -7.01 -21.42
C ILE A 5 -7.03 -7.75 -20.44
N VAL A 6 -5.86 -8.21 -20.91
CA VAL A 6 -4.87 -8.87 -20.05
C VAL A 6 -4.45 -7.97 -18.89
N ARG A 7 -4.17 -6.68 -19.17
CA ARG A 7 -3.86 -5.70 -18.13
C ARG A 7 -4.99 -5.54 -17.11
N LEU A 8 -6.24 -5.46 -17.58
CA LEU A 8 -7.40 -5.35 -16.69
C LEU A 8 -7.56 -6.60 -15.82
N ILE A 9 -7.38 -7.79 -16.39
CA ILE A 9 -7.47 -9.05 -15.66
C ILE A 9 -6.40 -9.09 -14.56
N VAL A 10 -5.14 -8.78 -14.88
CA VAL A 10 -4.05 -8.79 -13.89
C VAL A 10 -4.32 -7.82 -12.74
N ILE A 11 -4.75 -6.58 -13.05
CA ILE A 11 -5.09 -5.58 -12.03
C ILE A 11 -6.29 -6.05 -11.20
N ALA A 12 -7.34 -6.57 -11.84
CA ALA A 12 -8.54 -7.05 -11.16
C ALA A 12 -8.23 -8.22 -10.22
N THR A 13 -7.43 -9.19 -10.66
CA THR A 13 -7.01 -10.32 -9.82
C THR A 13 -6.22 -9.83 -8.61
N TYR A 14 -5.29 -8.90 -8.80
CA TYR A 14 -4.53 -8.31 -7.69
C TYR A 14 -5.44 -7.62 -6.67
N LEU A 15 -6.40 -6.81 -7.14
CA LEU A 15 -7.37 -6.12 -6.27
C LEU A 15 -8.26 -7.11 -5.50
N ILE A 16 -8.74 -8.16 -6.17
CA ILE A 16 -9.57 -9.19 -5.54
C ILE A 16 -8.78 -9.90 -4.44
N VAL A 17 -7.55 -10.31 -4.71
CA VAL A 17 -6.71 -11.00 -3.71
C VAL A 17 -6.43 -10.09 -2.51
N ASP A 18 -6.11 -8.81 -2.74
CA ASP A 18 -5.89 -7.84 -1.66
C ASP A 18 -7.14 -7.67 -0.79
N VAL A 19 -8.31 -7.44 -1.40
CA VAL A 19 -9.59 -7.29 -0.68
C VAL A 19 -9.99 -8.58 0.04
N CYS A 20 -9.90 -9.74 -0.61
CA CYS A 20 -10.20 -11.03 0.00
C CYS A 20 -9.27 -11.31 1.19
N SER A 21 -7.97 -10.99 1.07
CA SER A 21 -7.03 -11.14 2.18
C SER A 21 -7.38 -10.22 3.35
N ALA A 22 -7.82 -8.98 3.08
CA ALA A 22 -8.28 -8.04 4.10
C ALA A 22 -9.56 -8.50 4.80
N ILE A 23 -10.52 -9.03 4.04
CA ILE A 23 -11.78 -9.57 4.60
C ILE A 23 -11.48 -10.84 5.42
N TYR A 24 -10.65 -11.74 4.91
CA TYR A 24 -10.27 -12.98 5.60
C TYR A 24 -9.64 -12.67 6.96
N ARG A 25 -8.70 -11.70 7.01
CA ARG A 25 -8.10 -11.28 8.28
C ARG A 25 -9.12 -10.66 9.25
N ARG A 26 -10.13 -9.94 8.76
CA ARG A 26 -11.12 -9.28 9.61
C ARG A 26 -12.22 -10.19 10.13
N VAL A 27 -12.55 -11.25 9.40
CA VAL A 27 -13.71 -12.11 9.70
C VAL A 27 -13.31 -13.45 10.27
N GLN A 28 -12.17 -14.01 9.81
CA GLN A 28 -11.78 -15.39 10.13
C GLN A 28 -10.59 -15.49 11.06
N SER A 29 -9.65 -14.53 11.02
CA SER A 29 -8.55 -14.49 11.98
C SER A 29 -8.91 -13.59 13.16
N ASN A 30 -8.93 -14.14 14.38
CA ASN A 30 -8.90 -13.35 15.62
C ASN A 30 -7.51 -12.73 15.88
N GLU A 31 -6.74 -12.51 14.82
CA GLU A 31 -5.48 -11.81 14.91
C GLU A 31 -5.77 -10.32 14.96
N CYS A 32 -5.13 -9.64 15.91
CA CYS A 32 -5.21 -8.20 15.99
C CYS A 32 -4.60 -7.59 14.73
N ASP A 33 -5.44 -7.10 13.81
CA ASP A 33 -5.00 -6.56 12.52
C ASP A 33 -4.29 -5.20 12.76
N ARG A 34 -2.97 -5.25 12.96
CA ARG A 34 -2.08 -4.09 13.20
C ARG A 34 -1.79 -3.30 11.93
N VAL A 35 -2.73 -3.24 10.99
CA VAL A 35 -2.57 -2.41 9.80
C VAL A 35 -2.85 -0.97 10.19
N SER A 36 -1.79 -0.19 10.33
CA SER A 36 -1.89 1.22 10.69
C SER A 36 -2.62 2.01 9.59
N TYR A 37 -3.46 2.98 9.98
CA TYR A 37 -4.02 3.99 9.06
C TYR A 37 -2.94 4.67 8.22
N THR A 38 -1.74 4.82 8.77
CA THR A 38 -0.59 5.38 8.05
C THR A 38 -0.16 4.52 6.86
N ALA A 39 -0.29 3.18 6.95
CA ALA A 39 0.02 2.27 5.86
C ALA A 39 -0.97 2.43 4.69
N HIS A 40 -2.26 2.58 4.98
CA HIS A 40 -3.26 2.85 3.94
C HIS A 40 -3.05 4.19 3.25
N ILE A 41 -2.76 5.24 4.02
CA ILE A 41 -2.48 6.57 3.45
C ILE A 41 -1.20 6.54 2.60
N ALA A 42 -0.14 5.90 3.08
CA ALA A 42 1.10 5.74 2.33
C ALA A 42 0.89 4.94 1.04
N GLY A 43 0.08 3.86 1.09
CA GLY A 43 -0.33 3.09 -0.09
C GLY A 43 -1.12 3.94 -1.09
N ALA A 44 -2.07 4.77 -0.61
CA ALA A 44 -2.83 5.65 -1.47
C ALA A 44 -1.96 6.72 -2.14
N VAL A 45 -1.01 7.32 -1.42
CA VAL A 45 -0.08 8.33 -1.95
C VAL A 45 0.84 7.71 -3.01
N THR A 46 1.45 6.57 -2.71
CA THR A 46 2.35 5.87 -3.66
C THR A 46 1.59 5.36 -4.89
N GLY A 47 0.37 4.86 -4.71
CA GLY A 47 -0.54 4.46 -5.77
C GLY A 47 -0.99 5.62 -6.66
N LEU A 48 -1.26 6.80 -6.10
CA LEU A 48 -1.60 8.00 -6.86
C LEU A 48 -0.42 8.47 -7.72
N LEU A 49 0.77 8.58 -7.11
CA LEU A 49 2.00 8.99 -7.80
C LEU A 49 2.29 8.07 -9.00
N MET A 50 2.23 6.75 -8.78
CA MET A 50 2.50 5.79 -9.84
C MET A 50 1.35 5.64 -10.84
N GLY A 51 0.11 5.83 -10.38
CA GLY A 51 -1.09 5.82 -11.22
C GLY A 51 -1.02 6.90 -12.30
N ILE A 52 -0.61 8.12 -11.95
CA ILE A 52 -0.43 9.22 -12.92
C ILE A 52 0.61 8.86 -14.01
N VAL A 53 1.63 8.07 -13.67
CA VAL A 53 2.65 7.61 -14.61
C VAL A 53 2.15 6.46 -15.50
N LEU A 54 1.40 5.51 -14.91
CA LEU A 54 0.94 4.30 -15.60
C LEU A 54 -0.31 4.51 -16.47
N LEU A 55 -1.20 5.41 -16.07
CA LEU A 55 -2.43 5.67 -16.82
C LEU A 55 -2.10 6.45 -18.10
N TYR A 56 -2.33 5.79 -19.23
CA TYR A 56 -2.13 6.41 -20.54
C TYR A 56 -3.21 7.45 -20.79
N ASN A 57 -2.79 8.70 -21.02
CA ASN A 57 -3.72 9.76 -21.36
C ASN A 57 -4.09 9.71 -22.85
N LEU A 58 -5.38 9.83 -23.18
CA LEU A 58 -5.88 9.78 -24.57
C LEU A 58 -5.30 10.91 -25.44
N LYS A 59 -5.00 12.06 -24.83
CA LYS A 59 -4.33 13.21 -25.44
C LYS A 59 -3.34 13.77 -24.43
N VAL A 60 -2.07 13.84 -24.80
CA VAL A 60 -1.00 14.32 -23.89
C VAL A 60 -0.83 15.82 -24.05
N LEU A 61 -1.07 16.58 -22.98
CA LEU A 61 -0.72 18.00 -22.89
C LEU A 61 0.71 18.17 -22.34
N LYS A 62 1.36 19.30 -22.67
CA LYS A 62 2.73 19.59 -22.20
C LYS A 62 2.85 19.60 -20.66
N TRP A 63 1.84 20.12 -19.97
CA TRP A 63 1.78 20.15 -18.50
C TRP A 63 1.66 18.76 -17.88
N GLU A 64 0.98 17.82 -18.54
CA GLU A 64 0.85 16.45 -18.05
C GLU A 64 2.17 15.70 -18.13
N ARG A 65 3.00 15.99 -19.14
CA ARG A 65 4.37 15.46 -19.22
C ARG A 65 5.22 15.96 -18.07
N ALA A 66 5.12 17.25 -17.72
CA ALA A 66 5.82 17.81 -16.57
C ALA A 66 5.32 17.17 -15.25
N LEU A 67 4.01 17.00 -15.10
CA LEU A 67 3.40 16.33 -13.94
C LEU A 67 3.87 14.88 -13.81
N MET A 68 3.88 14.12 -14.90
CA MET A 68 4.37 12.73 -14.92
C MET A 68 5.83 12.63 -14.47
N ILE A 69 6.69 13.51 -14.97
CA ILE A 69 8.11 13.53 -14.58
C ILE A 69 8.25 13.89 -13.10
N ALA A 70 7.49 14.88 -12.62
CA ALA A 70 7.49 15.26 -11.21
C ALA A 70 7.03 14.10 -10.30
N CYS A 71 5.90 13.46 -10.60
CA CYS A 71 5.38 12.32 -9.85
C CYS A 71 6.35 11.14 -9.84
N MET A 72 6.97 10.83 -10.98
CA MET A 72 7.98 9.78 -11.09
C MET A 72 9.21 10.08 -10.22
N THR A 73 9.67 11.34 -10.23
CA THR A 73 10.84 11.76 -9.45
C THR A 73 10.55 11.64 -7.95
N VAL A 74 9.39 12.13 -7.50
CA VAL A 74 8.96 12.03 -6.10
C VAL A 74 8.81 10.56 -5.66
N TYR A 75 8.23 9.72 -6.51
CA TYR A 75 8.09 8.28 -6.23
C TYR A 75 9.45 7.61 -6.02
N VAL A 76 10.41 7.86 -6.92
CA VAL A 76 11.76 7.28 -6.81
C VAL A 76 12.47 7.72 -5.54
N ILE A 77 12.36 9.00 -5.16
CA ILE A 77 12.95 9.52 -3.91
C ILE A 77 12.36 8.79 -2.69
N ILE A 78 11.04 8.67 -2.62
CA ILE A 78 10.35 7.97 -1.52
C ILE A 78 10.77 6.50 -1.49
N PHE A 79 10.81 5.83 -2.65
CA PHE A 79 11.18 4.41 -2.75
C PHE A 79 12.61 4.14 -2.28
N ILE A 80 13.57 4.97 -2.70
CA ILE A 80 14.96 4.88 -2.25
C ILE A 80 15.01 5.12 -0.74
N PHE A 81 14.38 6.18 -0.24
CA PHE A 81 14.37 6.50 1.19
C PHE A 81 13.82 5.33 2.04
N VAL A 82 12.67 4.76 1.66
CA VAL A 82 12.06 3.64 2.37
C VAL A 82 12.93 2.38 2.28
N THR A 83 13.53 2.11 1.13
CA THR A 83 14.44 0.95 0.96
C THR A 83 15.70 1.11 1.81
N MET A 84 16.28 2.32 1.85
CA MET A 84 17.40 2.63 2.73
C MET A 84 17.00 2.43 4.20
N MET A 85 15.84 2.96 4.62
CA MET A 85 15.34 2.71 5.98
C MET A 85 15.17 1.22 6.25
N ALA A 86 14.61 0.44 5.33
CA ALA A 86 14.43 -1.00 5.51
C ALA A 86 15.73 -1.78 5.63
N VAL A 87 16.82 -1.33 4.99
CA VAL A 87 18.13 -1.97 5.04
C VAL A 87 18.94 -1.55 6.26
N PHE A 88 18.89 -0.26 6.62
CA PHE A 88 19.75 0.32 7.66
C PHE A 88 19.11 0.41 9.05
N VAL A 89 17.77 0.36 9.15
CA VAL A 89 17.05 0.35 10.44
C VAL A 89 16.86 -1.09 10.88
N GLU A 90 17.20 -1.39 12.13
CA GLU A 90 17.14 -2.74 12.70
C GLU A 90 15.75 -3.40 12.47
N PRO A 91 15.71 -4.66 12.00
CA PRO A 91 14.47 -5.35 11.65
C PRO A 91 13.53 -5.61 12.85
N PHE A 92 14.01 -5.38 14.08
CA PHE A 92 13.26 -5.59 15.32
C PHE A 92 13.07 -4.30 16.13
N SER A 93 13.07 -3.14 15.47
CA SER A 93 12.61 -1.91 16.13
C SER A 93 11.20 -2.14 16.68
N ARG A 94 10.98 -1.84 17.96
CA ARG A 94 9.66 -1.98 18.58
C ARG A 94 8.64 -1.21 17.74
N PRO A 95 7.48 -1.80 17.41
CA PRO A 95 6.46 -1.09 16.65
C PRO A 95 6.14 0.22 17.38
N ILE A 96 6.10 1.32 16.63
CA ILE A 96 5.75 2.65 17.18
C ILE A 96 4.36 2.62 17.83
N TRP A 97 3.48 1.73 17.36
CA TRP A 97 2.15 1.52 17.90
C TRP A 97 2.16 0.44 18.99
N ASP A 98 1.61 0.80 20.16
CA ASP A 98 1.50 -0.10 21.29
C ASP A 98 0.53 -1.25 20.99
N SER A 99 1.09 -2.43 21.08
CA SER A 99 0.47 -3.72 20.81
C SER A 99 -0.44 -4.22 21.92
N SER A 100 -0.18 -3.77 23.13
CA SER A 100 -0.53 -4.47 24.37
C SER A 100 -2.04 -4.57 24.59
N ARG A 101 -2.83 -3.65 24.03
CA ARG A 101 -4.30 -3.65 24.13
C ARG A 101 -4.97 -4.87 23.49
N CYS A 102 -4.30 -5.52 22.55
CA CYS A 102 -4.79 -6.75 21.92
C CYS A 102 -4.66 -8.01 22.80
N VAL A 103 -3.84 -7.95 23.85
CA VAL A 103 -3.67 -9.07 24.79
C VAL A 103 -4.82 -9.06 25.80
N HIS A 104 -5.16 -7.87 26.32
CA HIS A 104 -6.17 -7.73 27.36
C HIS A 104 -7.60 -8.10 26.95
N ASP A 105 -8.00 -7.93 25.69
CA ASP A 105 -9.34 -8.31 25.25
C ASP A 105 -9.51 -9.84 25.15
N ALA A 106 -8.45 -10.60 24.83
CA ALA A 106 -8.48 -12.06 24.82
C ALA A 106 -8.55 -12.65 26.24
N ASP A 107 -8.02 -11.93 27.23
CA ASP A 107 -8.03 -12.33 28.64
C ASP A 107 -9.37 -11.98 29.33
N ALA A 108 -10.05 -10.93 28.85
CA ALA A 108 -11.32 -10.46 29.39
C ALA A 108 -12.51 -11.36 29.01
N ASP A 109 -12.42 -12.09 27.89
CA ASP A 109 -13.42 -13.07 27.45
C ASP A 109 -13.34 -14.41 28.22
N LEU A 110 -12.36 -14.56 29.14
CA LEU A 110 -12.13 -15.76 29.95
C LEU A 110 -12.63 -15.66 31.39
N TYR A 111 -13.34 -14.58 31.77
CA TYR A 111 -13.98 -14.41 33.09
C TYR A 111 -15.47 -14.12 32.99
#